data_AF-A0A026W515-F1
#
_entry.id   AF-A0A026W515-F1
#
_cell.length_a   1.000
_cell.length_b   1.000
_cell.length_c   1.000
_cell.angle_alpha   90.00
_cell.angle_beta   90.00
_cell.angle_gamma   90.00
#
_symmetry.space_group_name_H-M   'P 1'
#
loop_
_entity.id
_entity.type
_entity.pdbx_description
1 polymer ?
#
loop_
_entity_poly.entity_id
_entity_poly.type
_entity_poly.pdbx_seq_one_letter_code
_entity_poly.pdbx_strand_id
1 'polypeptide(L)'
;MGRGSPIIWPARSPDLNVLDYFLWGHIKNLVEHRRDGTQAEMREAILEAFNTITPEMAYRATRNITRRTELCLQERGRHFEQLLH
;
A
#
# COMPACT_ATOMS: atom_id res chain seq x y z
N MET A 1 11.75 4.99 4.90
CA MET A 1 11.13 4.17 5.97
C MET A 1 12.00 4.22 7.21
N GLY A 2 11.44 4.65 8.33
CA GLY A 2 12.18 5.19 9.48
C GLY A 2 12.74 4.15 10.44
N ARG A 3 14.00 4.35 10.82
CA ARG A 3 14.63 3.73 12.01
C ARG A 3 13.91 4.25 13.26
N GLY A 4 12.87 3.56 13.73
CA GLY A 4 12.09 4.00 14.89
C GLY A 4 10.64 3.52 14.96
N SER A 5 10.15 2.74 13.98
CA SER A 5 8.88 2.04 14.15
C SER A 5 9.01 0.94 15.21
N PRO A 6 7.97 0.66 16.04
CA PRO A 6 7.96 -0.50 16.94
C PRO A 6 8.15 -1.82 16.19
N ILE A 7 7.86 -1.84 14.89
CA ILE A 7 8.03 -2.99 14.02
C ILE A 7 9.32 -2.80 13.23
N ILE A 8 10.26 -3.72 13.41
CA ILE A 8 11.48 -3.79 12.60
C ILE A 8 11.10 -4.41 11.26
N TRP A 9 10.91 -3.56 10.25
CA TRP A 9 10.69 -4.01 8.89
C TRP A 9 12.03 -4.41 8.23
N PRO A 10 12.10 -5.56 7.54
CA PRO A 10 13.26 -5.89 6.74
C PRO A 10 13.48 -4.81 5.67
N ALA A 11 14.75 -4.58 5.32
CA ALA A 11 15.08 -3.63 4.26
C ALA A 11 14.38 -4.06 2.94
N ARG A 12 13.88 -3.09 2.17
CA ARG A 12 13.27 -3.31 0.86
C ARG A 12 12.06 -4.26 0.86
N SER A 13 11.20 -4.18 1.88
CA SER A 13 9.97 -5.00 1.97
C SER A 13 8.67 -4.17 1.82
N PRO A 14 8.45 -3.45 0.70
CA PRO A 14 7.18 -2.74 0.48
C PRO A 14 5.99 -3.72 0.45
N ASP A 15 6.20 -4.96 0.03
CA ASP A 15 5.17 -6.01 0.02
C ASP A 15 4.66 -6.44 1.39
N LEU A 16 5.34 -6.03 2.47
CA LEU A 16 4.93 -6.31 3.84
C LEU A 16 4.37 -5.08 4.56
N ASN A 17 4.28 -3.93 3.89
CA ASN A 17 3.68 -2.72 4.44
C ASN A 17 2.35 -2.40 3.75
N VAL A 18 1.25 -2.43 4.50
CA VAL A 18 -0.12 -2.13 4.01
C VAL A 18 -0.18 -0.78 3.29
N LEU A 19 0.59 0.21 3.75
CA LEU A 19 0.59 1.52 3.11
C LEU A 19 1.21 1.46 1.71
N ASP A 20 2.28 0.67 1.55
CA ASP A 20 3.00 0.58 0.28
C ASP A 20 2.29 -0.32 -0.72
N TYR A 21 1.84 -1.52 -0.32
CA TYR A 21 1.21 -2.46 -1.26
C TYR A 21 -0.27 -2.17 -1.57
N PHE A 22 -0.95 -1.35 -0.76
CA PHE A 22 -2.37 -1.03 -0.95
C PHE A 22 -2.61 0.48 -1.02
N LEU A 23 -2.34 1.23 0.05
CA LEU A 23 -2.80 2.63 0.16
C LEU A 23 -2.25 3.49 -0.98
N TRP A 24 -0.93 3.52 -1.15
CA TRP A 24 -0.31 4.43 -2.12
C TRP A 24 -0.61 4.03 -3.56
N GLY A 25 -0.74 2.74 -3.86
CA GLY A 25 -1.21 2.26 -5.16
C GLY A 25 -2.65 2.70 -5.45
N HIS A 26 -3.55 2.56 -4.48
CA HIS A 26 -4.95 2.97 -4.60
C HIS A 26 -5.09 4.47 -4.81
N ILE A 27 -4.45 5.28 -3.96
CA ILE A 27 -4.48 6.75 -4.07
C ILE A 27 -3.91 7.19 -5.42
N LYS A 28 -2.75 6.66 -5.82
CA LYS A 28 -2.11 7.01 -7.10
C LYS A 28 -3.05 6.77 -8.28
N ASN A 29 -3.69 5.60 -8.34
CA ASN A 29 -4.59 5.26 -9.44
C ASN A 29 -5.78 6.23 -9.57
N LEU A 30 -6.29 6.74 -8.45
CA LEU A 30 -7.41 7.69 -8.45
C LEU A 30 -6.96 9.11 -8.84
N VAL A 31 -5.78 9.55 -8.38
CA VAL A 31 -5.31 10.92 -8.62
C VAL A 31 -4.54 11.10 -9.93
N GLU A 32 -4.08 10.04 -10.60
CA GLU A 32 -3.25 10.14 -11.82
C GLU A 32 -3.93 10.97 -12.92
N HIS A 33 -5.25 10.91 -13.04
CA HIS A 33 -6.03 11.68 -14.02
C HIS A 33 -6.01 13.20 -13.76
N ARG A 34 -5.64 13.63 -12.55
CA ARG A 34 -5.56 15.04 -12.13
C ARG A 34 -4.12 15.54 -12.03
N ARG A 35 -3.15 14.77 -12.52
CA ARG A 35 -1.71 15.04 -12.36
C ARG A 35 -1.26 16.39 -12.93
N ASP A 36 -1.89 16.85 -14.02
CA ASP A 36 -1.55 18.12 -14.68
C ASP A 36 -2.40 19.31 -14.18
N GLY A 37 -3.20 19.09 -13.13
CA GLY A 37 -3.99 20.13 -12.49
C GLY A 37 -3.16 21.06 -11.59
N THR A 38 -3.82 22.08 -11.07
CA THR A 38 -3.28 22.99 -10.07
C THR A 38 -3.01 22.26 -8.74
N GLN A 39 -2.19 22.88 -7.89
CA GLN A 39 -1.93 22.36 -6.54
C GLN A 39 -3.22 22.21 -5.70
N ALA A 40 -4.20 23.11 -5.89
CA ALA A 40 -5.46 23.05 -5.19
C ALA A 40 -6.29 21.83 -5.62
N GLU A 41 -6.43 21.62 -6.94
CA GLU A 41 -7.13 20.46 -7.50
C GLU A 41 -6.46 19.14 -7.10
N MET A 42 -5.12 19.08 -7.07
CA MET A 42 -4.41 17.89 -6.64
C MET A 42 -4.64 17.59 -5.15
N ARG A 43 -4.69 18.63 -4.30
CA ARG A 43 -4.98 18.46 -2.87
C ARG A 43 -6.40 17.93 -2.65
N GLU A 44 -7.37 18.47 -3.39
CA GLU A 44 -8.76 18.01 -3.34
C GLU A 44 -8.87 16.56 -3.81
N ALA A 45 -8.26 16.21 -4.94
CA ALA A 45 -8.25 14.84 -5.48
C ALA A 45 -7.64 13.83 -4.50
N ILE A 46 -6.59 14.19 -3.76
CA ILE A 46 -6.02 13.33 -2.72
C ILE A 46 -7.05 13.10 -1.59
N LEU A 47 -7.71 14.15 -1.11
CA LEU A 47 -8.72 14.02 -0.05
C LEU A 47 -9.91 13.17 -0.50
N GLU A 48 -10.40 13.37 -1.72
CA GLU A 48 -11.43 12.54 -2.33
C GLU A 48 -10.99 11.08 -2.44
N ALA A 49 -9.76 10.82 -2.89
CA ALA A 49 -9.21 9.47 -2.99
C ALA A 49 -9.16 8.76 -1.62
N PHE A 50 -8.76 9.46 -0.55
CA PHE A 50 -8.81 8.92 0.82
C PHE A 50 -10.24 8.61 1.27
N ASN A 51 -11.22 9.45 0.91
CA ASN A 51 -12.63 9.22 1.25
C ASN A 51 -13.23 7.99 0.53
N THR A 52 -12.60 7.49 -0.53
CA THR A 52 -13.03 6.23 -1.18
C THR A 52 -12.64 4.97 -0.40
N ILE A 53 -11.75 5.08 0.59
CA ILE A 53 -11.26 3.94 1.35
C ILE A 53 -12.30 3.55 2.40
N THR A 54 -13.00 2.45 2.13
CA THR A 54 -13.99 1.91 3.06
C THR A 54 -13.32 1.11 4.19
N PRO A 55 -14.00 0.96 5.35
CA PRO A 55 -13.53 0.06 6.41
C PRO A 55 -13.28 -1.37 5.94
N GLU A 56 -14.11 -1.87 5.01
CA GLU A 56 -13.95 -3.22 4.43
C GLU A 56 -12.68 -3.33 3.59
N MET A 57 -12.35 -2.31 2.78
CA MET A 57 -11.10 -2.29 2.02
C MET A 57 -9.88 -2.28 2.96
N ALA A 58 -9.92 -1.44 4.00
CA ALA A 58 -8.86 -1.38 5.00
C ALA A 58 -8.72 -2.72 5.76
N TYR A 59 -9.83 -3.36 6.12
CA TYR A 59 -9.83 -4.67 6.77
C TYR A 59 -9.24 -5.76 5.88
N ARG A 60 -9.63 -5.82 4.61
CA ARG A 60 -9.06 -6.78 3.65
C ARG A 60 -7.57 -6.54 3.43
N ALA A 61 -7.17 -5.27 3.25
CA ALA A 61 -5.79 -4.89 3.04
C ALA A 61 -4.91 -5.27 4.23
N THR A 62 -5.36 -5.01 5.46
CA THR A 62 -4.63 -5.38 6.68
C THR A 62 -4.56 -6.89 6.86
N ARG A 63 -5.62 -7.65 6.58
CA ARG A 63 -5.59 -9.12 6.64
C ARG A 63 -4.72 -9.78 5.58
N ASN A 64 -4.51 -9.12 4.44
CA ASN A 64 -3.65 -9.64 3.37
C ASN A 64 -2.19 -9.82 3.84
N ILE A 65 -1.76 -9.09 4.89
CA ILE A 65 -0.40 -9.18 5.42
C ILE A 65 -0.01 -10.60 5.84
N THR A 66 -0.96 -11.41 6.34
CA THR A 66 -0.70 -12.80 6.73
C THR A 66 -0.29 -13.63 5.52
N ARG A 67 -1.07 -13.59 4.45
CA ARG A 67 -0.77 -14.31 3.19
C ARG A 67 0.55 -13.83 2.58
N ARG A 68 0.80 -12.53 2.56
CA ARG A 68 2.06 -11.95 2.06
C ARG A 68 3.26 -12.39 2.89
N THR A 69 3.12 -12.47 4.21
CA THR A 69 4.18 -12.95 5.11
C THR A 69 4.47 -14.43 4.90
N GLU A 70 3.43 -15.26 4.74
CA GLU A 70 3.58 -16.69 4.44
C GLU A 70 4.31 -16.93 3.12
N LEU A 71 3.93 -16.21 2.05
CA LEU A 71 4.61 -16.28 0.76
C LEU A 71 6.06 -15.80 0.85
N CYS A 72 6.33 -14.72 1.59
CA CYS A 72 7.69 -14.25 1.84
C CYS A 72 8.54 -15.32 2.53
N LEU A 73 7.99 -16.04 3.51
CA LEU A 73 8.68 -17.14 4.19
C LEU A 73 8.92 -18.33 3.26
N GLN A 74 7.93 -18.72 2.45
CA GLN A 74 8.06 -19.80 1.46
C GLN A 74 9.17 -19.50 0.44
N GLU A 75 9.21 -18.25 -0.04
CA GLU A 75 10.22 -17.76 -0.98
C GLU A 75 11.54 -17.36 -0.31
N ARG A 76 11.71 -17.63 1.00
CA ARG A 76 12.92 -17.34 1.79
C ARG A 76 13.37 -15.87 1.67
N GLY A 77 12.42 -14.94 1.69
CA GLY A 77 12.65 -13.51 1.59
C GLY A 77 12.86 -12.98 0.16
N ARG A 78 12.65 -13.80 -0.88
CA ARG A 78 12.66 -13.34 -2.29
C ARG A 78 11.31 -12.72 -2.68
N HIS A 79 11.29 -12.06 -3.83
CA HIS A 79 10.09 -11.52 -4.47
C HIS A 79 9.03 -12.61 -4.70
N PHE A 80 7.79 -12.32 -4.32
CA PHE A 80 6.66 -13.26 -4.34
C PHE A 80 5.39 -12.64 -4.96
N GLU A 81 5.49 -11.45 -5.54
CA GLU A 81 4.37 -10.69 -6.09
C GLU A 81 3.62 -11.49 -7.18
N GLN A 82 4.35 -12.29 -7.95
CA GLN A 82 3.80 -13.20 -8.98
C GLN A 82 2.90 -14.32 -8.43
N LEU A 83 2.95 -14.59 -7.11
CA LEU A 83 2.18 -15.64 -6.43
C LEU A 83 0.92 -15.08 -5.74
N LEU A 84 0.73 -13.76 -5.77
CA LEU A 84 -0.45 -13.07 -5.25
C LEU A 84 -1.58 -13.09 -6.29
N HIS A 85 -2.19 -14.26 -6.49
CA HIS A 85 -3.45 -14.41 -7.24
C HIS A 85 -4.67 -13.94 -6.44
#